data_AF-A0A316S7I6-F1
#
_entry.id   AF-A0A316S7I6-F1
#
_cell.length_a   1.000
_cell.length_b   1.000
_cell.length_c   1.000
_cell.angle_alpha   90.00
_cell.angle_beta   90.00
_cell.angle_gamma   90.00
#
_symmetry.space_group_name_H-M   'P 1'
#
loop_
_entity.id
_entity.type
_entity.pdbx_description
1 polymer ?
#
loop_
_entity_poly.entity_id
_entity_poly.type
_entity_poly.pdbx_seq_one_letter_code
_entity_poly.pdbx_strand_id
1 'polypeptide(L)'
;MSWLTESNRLKHFLYAIPCGLLGIMLVVGLAVGMEFKDKMYGNKFDFLDILATLLGGMIGFVLMLIIVIATGAIDWYINILIKLSELL
;
A
#
# COMPACT_ATOMS: atom_id res chain seq x y z
N MET A 1 -6.44 23.55 7.75
CA MET A 1 -6.03 22.25 8.33
C MET A 1 -5.52 21.38 7.21
N SER A 2 -4.26 20.94 7.24
CA SER A 2 -3.72 19.98 6.28
C SER A 2 -3.62 18.63 6.97
N TRP A 3 -4.69 17.84 6.87
CA TRP A 3 -4.80 16.51 7.49
C TRP A 3 -3.62 15.59 7.10
N LEU A 4 -3.05 15.76 5.91
CA LEU A 4 -1.91 14.98 5.40
C LEU A 4 -0.54 15.42 5.93
N THR A 5 -0.39 16.62 6.49
CA THR A 5 0.92 17.15 6.95
C THR A 5 1.02 17.34 8.46
N GLU A 6 0.00 16.95 9.22
CA GLU A 6 -0.03 17.08 10.69
C GLU A 6 0.89 16.07 11.41
N SER A 7 1.21 14.95 10.77
CA SER A 7 2.06 13.87 11.30
C SER A 7 3.02 13.36 10.20
N ASN A 8 3.66 12.21 10.41
CA ASN A 8 4.40 11.44 9.42
C ASN A 8 3.51 10.85 8.30
N ARG A 9 2.20 11.16 8.27
CA ARG A 9 1.21 10.71 7.25
C ARG A 9 1.69 10.85 5.81
N LEU A 10 2.32 11.96 5.45
CA LEU A 10 2.84 12.14 4.09
C LEU A 10 3.93 11.11 3.74
N LYS A 11 4.81 10.79 4.70
CA LYS A 11 5.81 9.72 4.53
C LYS A 11 5.14 8.36 4.47
N HIS A 12 4.16 8.12 5.33
CA HIS A 12 3.35 6.90 5.34
C HIS A 12 2.65 6.64 4.01
N PHE A 13 2.11 7.70 3.42
CA PHE A 13 1.46 7.67 2.12
C PHE A 13 2.47 7.44 0.98
N LEU A 14 3.54 8.24 0.90
CA LEU A 14 4.51 8.17 -0.21
C LEU A 14 5.27 6.84 -0.23
N TYR A 15 5.68 6.31 0.92
CA TYR A 15 6.38 5.03 0.99
C TYR A 15 5.49 3.84 0.65
N ALA A 16 4.17 3.97 0.80
CA ALA A 16 3.24 2.91 0.46
C ALA A 16 3.04 2.75 -1.06
N ILE A 17 3.25 3.79 -1.86
CA ILE A 17 3.07 3.75 -3.33
C ILE A 17 3.93 2.65 -4.00
N PRO A 18 5.26 2.58 -3.81
CA PRO A 18 6.07 1.51 -4.39
C PRO A 18 5.68 0.13 -3.85
N CYS A 19 5.22 0.02 -2.60
CA CYS A 19 4.74 -1.24 -2.04
C CYS A 19 3.39 -1.67 -2.62
N GLY A 20 2.52 -0.71 -2.96
CA GLY A 20 1.25 -0.96 -3.65
C GLY A 20 1.44 -1.53 -5.05
N LEU A 21 2.53 -1.16 -5.74
CA LEU A 21 2.91 -1.77 -7.01
C LEU A 21 3.22 -3.27 -6.89
N LEU A 22 3.73 -3.71 -5.72
CA LEU A 22 4.08 -5.10 -5.46
C LEU A 22 2.88 -5.93 -4.97
N GLY A 23 1.93 -5.29 -4.29
CA GLY A 23 0.65 -5.93 -3.94
C GLY A 23 -0.02 -5.34 -2.71
N ILE A 24 -1.35 -5.42 -2.67
CA ILE A 24 -2.15 -4.81 -1.59
C ILE A 24 -1.96 -5.49 -0.23
N MET A 25 -1.71 -6.81 -0.20
CA MET A 25 -1.46 -7.53 1.06
C MET A 25 -0.15 -7.08 1.72
N LEU A 26 0.87 -6.75 0.92
CA LEU A 26 2.11 -6.16 1.41
C LEU A 26 1.85 -4.78 2.04
N VAL A 27 0.98 -3.97 1.43
CA VAL A 27 0.61 -2.64 1.97
C VAL A 27 -0.07 -2.77 3.33
N VAL A 28 -0.98 -3.76 3.50
CA VAL A 28 -1.65 -3.97 4.80
C VAL A 28 -0.63 -4.31 5.89
N GLY A 29 0.31 -5.23 5.61
CA GLY A 29 1.40 -5.55 6.55
C GLY A 29 2.32 -4.35 6.81
N LEU A 30 2.64 -3.58 5.76
CA LEU A 30 3.46 -2.37 5.86
C LEU A 30 2.79 -1.28 6.71
N ALA A 31 1.47 -1.09 6.59
CA ALA A 31 0.74 -0.09 7.36
C ALA A 31 0.82 -0.37 8.86
N VAL A 32 0.62 -1.63 9.26
CA VAL A 32 0.78 -2.04 10.66
C VAL A 32 2.25 -1.94 11.10
N GLY A 33 3.20 -2.33 10.25
CA GLY A 33 4.63 -2.29 10.57
C GLY A 33 5.20 -0.88 10.72
N MET A 34 4.77 0.06 9.87
CA MET A 34 5.14 1.47 9.95
C MET A 34 4.60 2.12 11.22
N GLU A 35 3.35 1.82 11.57
CA GLU A 35 2.74 2.34 12.79
C GLU A 35 3.36 1.73 14.05
N PHE A 36 3.66 0.44 14.02
CA PHE A 36 4.38 -0.22 15.10
C PHE A 36 5.78 0.37 15.31
N LYS A 37 6.49 0.67 14.22
CA LYS A 37 7.78 1.36 14.24
C LYS A 37 7.64 2.75 14.88
N ASP A 38 6.68 3.55 14.46
CA ASP A 38 6.49 4.90 15.03
C ASP A 38 6.20 4.83 16.54
N LYS A 39 5.39 3.86 16.98
CA LYS A 39 5.18 3.57 18.41
C LYS A 39 6.47 3.22 19.16
N MET A 40 7.38 2.45 18.56
CA MET A 40 8.67 2.11 19.18
C MET A 40 9.60 3.34 19.33
N TYR A 41 9.48 4.35 18.46
CA TYR A 41 10.23 5.60 18.56
C TYR A 41 9.57 6.63 19.52
N GLY A 42 8.52 6.23 20.25
CA GLY A 42 7.85 7.07 21.24
C GLY A 42 6.70 7.93 20.69
N ASN A 43 6.31 7.76 19.42
CA ASN A 43 5.09 8.38 18.90
C ASN A 43 3.84 7.68 19.44
N LYS A 44 2.72 8.40 19.44
CA LYS A 44 1.40 7.84 19.73
C LYS A 44 0.93 7.02 18.55
N PHE A 45 0.22 5.93 18.84
CA PHE A 45 -0.42 5.12 17.82
C PHE A 45 -1.57 5.92 17.17
N ASP A 46 -1.46 6.20 15.87
CA ASP A 46 -2.41 6.95 15.06
C ASP A 46 -3.01 6.06 13.96
N PHE A 47 -4.31 5.79 14.05
CA PHE A 47 -5.03 5.04 13.02
C PHE A 47 -5.10 5.79 11.68
N LEU A 48 -4.94 7.12 11.68
CA LEU A 48 -4.91 7.92 10.46
C LEU A 48 -3.61 7.70 9.68
N ASP A 49 -2.52 7.34 10.37
CA ASP A 49 -1.23 7.05 9.75
C ASP A 49 -1.28 5.68 9.04
N ILE A 50 -2.00 4.70 9.61
CA ILE A 50 -2.37 3.45 8.94
C ILE A 50 -3.24 3.72 7.71
N LEU A 51 -4.28 4.55 7.84
CA LEU A 51 -5.16 4.88 6.73
C LEU A 51 -4.40 5.59 5.60
N ALA A 52 -3.46 6.48 5.93
CA ALA A 52 -2.60 7.15 4.95
C ALA A 52 -1.72 6.15 4.19
N THR A 53 -1.13 5.15 4.87
CA THR A 53 -0.38 4.07 4.21
C THR A 53 -1.28 3.24 3.28
N LEU A 54 -2.48 2.87 3.74
CA LEU A 54 -3.43 2.12 2.90
C LEU A 54 -3.84 2.91 1.65
N LEU A 55 -4.09 4.21 1.77
CA LEU A 55 -4.42 5.10 0.64
C LEU A 55 -3.27 5.21 -0.35
N GLY A 56 -2.04 5.38 0.13
CA GLY A 56 -0.86 5.42 -0.73
C GLY A 56 -0.63 4.10 -1.48
N GLY A 57 -0.84 2.97 -0.79
CA GLY A 57 -0.72 1.66 -1.41
C GLY A 57 -1.85 1.35 -2.40
N MET A 58 -3.08 1.83 -2.17
CA MET A 58 -4.15 1.74 -3.16
C MET A 58 -3.79 2.51 -4.44
N ILE A 59 -3.18 3.69 -4.33
CA ILE A 59 -2.69 4.42 -5.52
C ILE A 59 -1.60 3.64 -6.24
N GLY A 60 -0.65 3.05 -5.50
CA GLY A 60 0.36 2.15 -6.07
C GLY A 60 -0.25 0.95 -6.81
N PHE A 61 -1.30 0.36 -6.24
CA PHE A 61 -2.02 -0.75 -6.86
C PHE A 61 -2.76 -0.34 -8.13
N VAL A 62 -3.43 0.81 -8.12
CA VAL A 62 -4.08 1.37 -9.33
C VAL A 62 -3.03 1.65 -10.42
N LEU A 63 -1.87 2.20 -10.06
CA LEU A 63 -0.77 2.40 -11.01
C LEU A 63 -0.27 1.07 -11.59
N MET A 64 -0.16 0.02 -10.78
CA MET A 64 0.17 -1.32 -11.27
C MET A 64 -0.85 -1.85 -12.28
N LEU A 65 -2.15 -1.71 -11.99
CA LEU A 65 -3.21 -2.10 -12.93
C LEU A 65 -3.11 -1.32 -14.25
N ILE A 66 -2.85 -0.02 -14.19
CA ILE A 66 -2.64 0.82 -15.38
C ILE A 66 -1.45 0.30 -16.19
N ILE A 67 -0.33 -0.04 -15.55
CA ILE A 67 0.86 -0.60 -16.22
C ILE A 67 0.53 -1.94 -16.88
N VAL A 68 -0.16 -2.83 -16.19
CA VAL A 68 -0.56 -4.15 -16.74
C VAL A 68 -1.46 -3.98 -17.97
N ILE A 69 -2.43 -3.08 -17.92
CA ILE A 69 -3.32 -2.80 -19.04
C ILE A 69 -2.54 -2.16 -20.20
N ALA A 70 -1.71 -1.15 -19.93
CA ALA A 70 -0.96 -0.41 -20.95
C ALA A 70 0.08 -1.29 -21.67
N THR A 71 0.61 -2.31 -20.99
CA THR A 71 1.58 -3.25 -21.56
C THR A 71 0.94 -4.46 -22.24
N GLY A 72 -0.38 -4.61 -22.17
CA GLY A 72 -1.10 -5.78 -22.69
C GLY A 72 -0.87 -7.07 -21.87
N ALA A 73 -0.33 -6.97 -20.66
CA ALA A 73 -0.02 -8.10 -19.79
C ALA A 73 -1.24 -8.65 -19.02
N ILE A 74 -2.46 -8.25 -19.41
CA ILE A 74 -3.68 -8.54 -18.65
C ILE A 74 -3.97 -10.05 -18.56
N ASP A 75 -3.78 -10.80 -19.63
CA ASP A 75 -4.02 -12.25 -19.65
C ASP A 75 -3.04 -12.98 -18.73
N TRP A 76 -1.77 -12.56 -18.75
CA TRP A 76 -0.74 -13.10 -17.85
C TRP A 76 -1.08 -12.81 -16.39
N TYR A 77 -1.51 -11.59 -16.09
CA TYR A 77 -1.91 -11.18 -14.75
C TYR A 77 -3.12 -11.97 -14.23
N ILE A 78 -4.18 -12.13 -15.04
CA ILE A 78 -5.36 -12.93 -14.70
C ILE A 78 -4.98 -14.38 -14.41
N ASN A 79 -4.11 -14.98 -15.23
CA ASN A 79 -3.64 -16.36 -15.01
C ASN A 79 -2.89 -16.53 -13.68
N ILE A 80 -2.11 -15.53 -13.26
CA ILE A 80 -1.46 -15.54 -11.95
C ILE A 80 -2.48 -15.49 -10.82
N LEU A 81 -3.49 -14.63 -10.92
CA LEU A 81 -4.53 -14.52 -9.90
C LEU A 81 -5.34 -15.81 -9.76
N ILE A 82 -5.66 -16.48 -10.88
CA ILE A 82 -6.34 -17.77 -10.87
C ILE A 82 -5.49 -18.81 -10.14
N LYS A 83 -4.21 -18.97 -10.52
CA LYS A 83 -3.30 -19.91 -9.85
C LYS A 83 -3.12 -19.61 -8.36
N LEU A 84 -3.07 -18.33 -7.99
CA LEU A 84 -2.97 -17.94 -6.58
C LEU A 84 -4.24 -18.31 -5.81
N SER A 85 -5.42 -18.16 -6.42
CA SER A 85 -6.69 -18.54 -5.81
C SER A 85 -6.85 -20.05 -5.61
N GLU A 86 -6.17 -20.87 -6.40
CA GLU A 86 -6.12 -22.33 -6.22
C GLU A 86 -5.20 -22.76 -5.06
N LEU A 87 -4.33 -21.86 -4.60
CA LEU A 87 -3.31 -22.14 -3.59
C LEU A 87 -3.69 -21.67 -2.18
N LEU A 88 -4.72 -20.82 -2.06
CA LEU A 88 -5.28 -20.29 -0.82
C LEU A 88 -6.55 -21.04 -0.43
#